data_AF-A0A8S1VIS7-F1
#
_entry.id   AF-A0A8S1VIS7-F1
#
_cell.length_a   1.000
_cell.length_b   1.000
_cell.length_c   1.000
_cell.angle_alpha   90.00
_cell.angle_beta   90.00
_cell.angle_gamma   90.00
#
_symmetry.space_group_name_H-M   'P 1'
#
loop_
_entity.id
_entity.type
_entity.pdbx_description
1 polymer ?
#
loop_
_entity_poly.entity_id
_entity_poly.type
_entity_poly.pdbx_seq_one_letter_code
_entity_poly.pdbx_strand_id
1 'polypeptide(L)'
;MANRKKKAKENNNQSFQVDNNEQMPSFMHSLFNSDEKSIIEEKSNEESKKSERKKDERISGIQVQKARDKLQKRNKPMSKVLQEIRQLQTSSILVCRRAGFQRFVRWAGIKVSDELGFKEFRYSSKSLECLQTLTEQYMVDLFEDSVQCTFHAKRVTLMAKDLNLTARIRGIEQPLQEIRNLKLN
;
A
#
# COMPACT_ATOMS: atom_id res chain seq x y z
N MET A 1 29.34 47.88 17.20
CA MET A 1 28.58 46.63 17.36
C MET A 1 29.36 45.49 16.72
N ALA A 2 29.40 44.35 17.42
CA ALA A 2 29.82 43.01 16.97
C ALA A 2 31.31 42.73 16.63
N ASN A 3 31.96 42.13 17.63
CA ASN A 3 33.17 41.32 17.59
C ASN A 3 33.12 40.15 16.58
N ARG A 4 34.27 39.76 16.01
CA ARG A 4 34.80 38.38 16.18
C ARG A 4 36.27 38.25 15.76
N LYS A 5 37.12 38.06 16.78
CA LYS A 5 38.55 37.75 16.70
C LYS A 5 38.77 36.32 16.16
N LYS A 6 39.84 36.19 15.37
CA LYS A 6 40.49 34.94 14.92
C LYS A 6 41.55 34.47 15.94
N LYS A 7 41.83 33.16 15.90
CA LYS A 7 43.08 32.45 16.31
C LYS A 7 43.41 32.45 17.81
N ALA A 8 44.12 31.49 18.40
CA ALA A 8 44.54 30.11 18.08
C ALA A 8 45.05 29.51 19.41
N LYS A 9 45.17 28.17 19.47
CA LYS A 9 45.84 27.30 20.45
C LYS A 9 46.82 27.95 21.46
N GLU A 10 46.73 27.52 22.72
CA GLU A 10 47.90 27.20 23.56
C GLU A 10 47.54 26.28 24.74
N ASN A 11 48.47 25.36 25.03
CA ASN A 11 48.42 24.32 26.06
C ASN A 11 48.56 24.91 27.47
N ASN A 12 48.10 24.21 28.52
CA ASN A 12 48.96 23.88 29.68
C ASN A 12 48.25 23.05 30.76
N ASN A 13 48.99 22.05 31.23
CA ASN A 13 48.75 21.26 32.41
C ASN A 13 48.76 22.14 33.67
N GLN A 14 47.82 21.90 34.60
CA GLN A 14 48.06 22.15 36.02
C GLN A 14 47.25 21.17 36.87
N SER A 15 48.00 20.24 37.47
CA SER A 15 47.66 19.36 38.57
C SER A 15 47.32 20.14 39.84
N PHE A 16 46.28 19.72 40.56
CA PHE A 16 46.04 20.08 41.96
C PHE A 16 46.31 18.85 42.82
N GLN A 17 47.22 18.98 43.78
CA GLN A 17 47.74 17.94 44.65
C GLN A 17 47.45 18.31 46.11
N VAL A 18 46.84 17.34 46.83
CA VAL A 18 46.98 16.87 48.25
C VAL A 18 46.82 17.93 49.40
N ASP A 19 46.41 17.66 50.65
CA ASP A 19 46.48 16.55 51.63
C ASP A 19 45.32 16.71 52.67
N ASN A 20 44.88 15.73 53.48
CA ASN A 20 45.61 14.98 54.52
C ASN A 20 44.77 13.81 55.10
N ASN A 21 45.43 12.68 55.33
CA ASN A 21 45.32 11.74 56.46
C ASN A 21 43.97 11.55 57.18
N GLU A 22 43.39 10.36 57.04
CA GLU A 22 42.85 9.57 58.15
C GLU A 22 42.87 8.08 57.76
N GLN A 23 43.76 7.31 58.40
CA GLN A 23 43.88 5.86 58.21
C GLN A 23 43.04 5.16 59.28
N MET A 24 42.02 4.40 58.88
CA MET A 24 41.17 3.61 59.78
C MET A 24 41.82 2.25 60.12
N PRO A 25 41.68 1.72 61.36
CA PRO A 25 42.44 0.55 61.82
C PRO A 25 41.99 -0.79 61.22
N SER A 26 42.96 -1.69 61.02
CA SER A 26 42.91 -2.93 60.24
C SER A 26 42.08 -4.10 60.79
N PHE A 27 41.26 -3.89 61.84
CA PHE A 27 40.47 -4.97 62.47
C PHE A 27 39.09 -5.17 61.80
N MET A 28 38.60 -4.19 61.03
CA MET A 28 37.28 -4.22 60.38
C MET A 28 37.22 -4.99 59.04
N HIS A 29 38.36 -5.43 58.50
CA HIS A 29 38.44 -6.02 57.14
C HIS A 29 37.98 -7.50 57.04
N SER A 30 37.80 -8.20 58.18
CA SER A 30 37.60 -9.65 58.20
C SER A 30 36.15 -10.13 58.37
N LEU A 31 35.18 -9.24 58.62
CA LEU A 31 33.77 -9.64 58.82
C LEU A 31 32.88 -9.56 57.56
N PHE A 32 33.36 -9.02 56.43
CA PHE A 32 32.53 -8.75 55.24
C PHE A 32 32.87 -9.58 53.98
N ASN A 33 33.86 -10.48 54.04
CA ASN A 33 34.45 -11.10 52.84
C ASN A 33 33.87 -12.48 52.43
N SER A 34 32.88 -13.02 53.15
CA SER A 34 32.29 -14.34 52.87
C SER A 34 31.08 -14.32 51.93
N ASP A 35 30.35 -13.20 51.84
CA ASP A 35 29.07 -13.14 51.09
C ASP A 35 29.22 -12.60 49.67
N GLU A 36 30.32 -11.92 49.33
CA GLU A 36 30.49 -11.33 48.00
C GLU A 36 30.86 -12.36 46.92
N LYS A 37 31.58 -13.44 47.27
CA LYS A 37 32.01 -14.45 46.28
C LYS A 37 30.86 -15.32 45.76
N SER A 38 29.89 -15.68 46.60
CA SER A 38 28.71 -16.46 46.19
C SER A 38 27.80 -15.67 45.25
N ILE A 39 27.64 -14.37 45.50
CA ILE A 39 26.82 -13.46 44.69
C ILE A 39 27.43 -13.23 43.29
N ILE A 40 28.76 -13.24 43.17
CA ILE A 40 29.46 -13.05 41.89
C ILE A 40 29.36 -14.30 41.00
N GLU A 41 29.46 -15.50 41.57
CA GLU A 41 29.30 -16.75 40.82
C GLU A 41 27.86 -16.94 40.31
N GLU A 42 26.83 -16.65 41.11
CA GLU A 42 25.43 -16.70 40.67
C GLU A 42 25.11 -15.71 39.54
N LYS A 43 25.63 -14.47 39.63
CA LYS A 43 25.44 -13.45 38.59
C LYS A 43 26.10 -13.83 37.27
N SER A 44 27.30 -14.41 37.29
CA SER A 44 27.98 -14.86 36.08
C SER A 44 27.25 -16.02 35.37
N ASN A 45 26.60 -16.88 36.14
CA ASN A 45 25.84 -18.03 35.64
C ASN A 45 24.41 -17.65 35.16
N GLU A 46 23.83 -16.60 35.72
CA GLU A 46 22.59 -16.00 35.18
C GLU A 46 22.83 -15.24 33.88
N GLU A 47 23.93 -14.51 33.76
CA GLU A 47 24.29 -13.80 32.52
C GLU A 47 24.60 -14.75 31.36
N SER A 48 25.28 -15.86 31.61
CA SER A 48 25.55 -16.91 30.61
C SER A 48 24.24 -17.56 30.14
N LYS A 49 23.36 -17.98 31.05
CA LYS A 49 22.03 -18.54 30.74
C LYS A 49 21.11 -17.54 30.02
N LYS A 50 21.17 -16.25 30.37
CA LYS A 50 20.43 -15.18 29.69
C LYS A 50 20.97 -14.91 28.29
N SER A 51 22.26 -15.11 28.06
CA SER A 51 22.88 -14.99 26.73
C SER A 51 22.52 -16.15 25.80
N GLU A 52 22.41 -17.38 26.32
CA GLU A 52 21.96 -18.56 25.59
C GLU A 52 20.48 -18.47 25.24
N ARG A 53 19.61 -18.13 26.20
CA ARG A 53 18.18 -17.89 25.94
C ARG A 53 17.95 -16.81 24.88
N LYS A 54 18.72 -15.72 24.91
CA LYS A 54 18.66 -14.67 23.87
C LYS A 54 19.14 -15.16 22.50
N LYS A 55 20.05 -16.13 22.41
CA LYS A 55 20.48 -16.74 21.14
C LYS A 55 19.38 -17.66 20.60
N ASP A 56 18.76 -18.47 21.44
CA ASP A 56 17.66 -19.36 21.05
C ASP A 56 16.39 -18.60 20.64
N GLU A 57 16.08 -17.49 21.32
CA GLU A 57 15.01 -16.55 20.92
C GLU A 57 15.30 -15.87 19.57
N ARG A 58 16.57 -15.55 19.29
CA ARG A 58 16.97 -15.01 17.97
C ARG A 58 16.91 -16.08 16.89
N ILE A 59 17.36 -17.30 17.15
CA ILE A 59 17.34 -18.41 16.18
C ILE A 59 15.88 -18.80 15.86
N SER A 60 15.01 -18.86 16.86
CA SER A 60 13.58 -19.10 16.68
C SER A 60 12.89 -17.92 15.97
N GLY A 61 13.21 -16.67 16.30
CA GLY A 61 12.74 -15.48 15.58
C GLY A 61 13.13 -15.47 14.10
N ILE A 62 14.37 -15.83 13.78
CA ILE A 62 14.90 -15.94 12.41
C ILE A 62 14.22 -17.10 11.66
N GLN A 63 13.94 -18.24 12.31
CA GLN A 63 13.22 -19.36 11.72
C GLN A 63 11.75 -19.02 11.45
N VAL A 64 11.09 -18.31 12.38
CA VAL A 64 9.71 -17.82 12.23
C VAL A 64 9.62 -16.76 11.13
N GLN A 65 10.61 -15.88 11.00
CA GLN A 65 10.71 -14.91 9.89
C GLN A 65 10.98 -15.60 8.55
N LYS A 66 11.92 -16.54 8.46
CA LYS A 66 12.13 -17.35 7.25
C LYS A 66 10.89 -18.18 6.86
N ALA A 67 10.08 -18.62 7.83
CA ALA A 67 8.81 -19.29 7.58
C ALA A 67 7.74 -18.32 7.07
N ARG A 68 7.65 -17.09 7.62
CA ARG A 68 6.76 -16.02 7.14
C ARG A 68 7.12 -15.55 5.74
N ASP A 69 8.41 -15.40 5.45
CA ASP A 69 8.91 -15.01 4.12
C ASP A 69 8.67 -16.12 3.07
N LYS A 70 8.73 -17.40 3.48
CA LYS A 70 8.31 -18.53 2.64
C LYS A 70 6.79 -18.58 2.40
N LEU A 71 5.98 -18.01 3.30
CA LEU A 71 4.52 -17.93 3.18
C LEU A 71 4.06 -16.75 2.31
N GLN A 72 4.86 -15.67 2.20
CA GLN A 72 4.56 -14.54 1.33
C GLN A 72 4.94 -14.82 -0.13
N LYS A 73 4.49 -15.96 -0.68
CA LYS A 73 4.62 -16.21 -2.11
C LYS A 73 3.68 -15.28 -2.87
N ARG A 74 4.25 -14.34 -3.61
CA ARG A 74 3.50 -13.48 -4.53
C ARG A 74 2.78 -14.36 -5.55
N ASN A 75 1.46 -14.24 -5.63
CA ASN A 75 0.69 -14.92 -6.68
C ASN A 75 1.27 -14.53 -8.05
N LYS A 76 1.37 -15.52 -8.94
CA LYS A 76 1.76 -15.27 -10.33
C LYS A 76 0.82 -14.21 -10.92
N PRO A 77 1.35 -13.25 -11.70
CA PRO A 77 0.58 -12.08 -12.15
C PRO A 77 -0.71 -12.43 -12.90
N MET A 78 -0.76 -13.60 -13.58
CA MET A 78 -1.96 -14.09 -14.27
C MET A 78 -2.98 -14.78 -13.36
N SER A 79 -2.53 -15.35 -12.23
CA SER A 79 -3.39 -16.18 -11.37
C SER A 79 -4.49 -15.36 -10.69
N LYS A 80 -4.19 -14.12 -10.28
CA LYS A 80 -5.17 -13.23 -9.67
C LYS A 80 -6.21 -12.75 -10.69
N VAL A 81 -5.76 -12.41 -11.89
CA VAL A 81 -6.63 -11.97 -12.98
C VAL A 81 -7.61 -13.08 -13.39
N LEU A 82 -7.13 -14.31 -13.55
CA LEU A 82 -8.01 -15.45 -13.88
C LEU A 82 -9.00 -15.76 -12.76
N GLN A 83 -8.60 -15.59 -11.50
CA GLN A 83 -9.51 -15.74 -10.36
C GLN A 83 -10.59 -14.66 -10.36
N GLU A 84 -10.22 -13.41 -10.63
CA GLU A 84 -11.14 -12.27 -10.72
C GLU A 84 -12.13 -12.43 -11.87
N ILE A 85 -11.67 -12.83 -13.06
CA ILE A 85 -12.54 -13.14 -14.22
C ILE A 85 -13.59 -14.19 -13.83
N ARG A 86 -13.17 -15.31 -13.22
CA ARG A 86 -14.11 -16.36 -12.80
C ARG A 86 -15.10 -15.85 -11.76
N GLN A 87 -14.64 -15.05 -10.79
CA GLN A 87 -15.51 -14.49 -9.77
C GLN A 87 -16.56 -13.55 -10.36
N LEU A 88 -16.16 -12.65 -11.27
CA LEU A 88 -17.05 -11.70 -11.92
C LEU A 88 -18.00 -12.37 -12.92
N GLN A 89 -17.60 -13.48 -13.54
CA GLN A 89 -18.49 -14.24 -14.43
C GLN A 89 -19.53 -15.08 -13.67
N THR A 90 -19.18 -15.58 -12.47
CA THR A 90 -20.11 -16.34 -11.63
C THR A 90 -21.10 -15.44 -10.88
N SER A 91 -20.71 -14.20 -10.58
CA SER A 91 -21.52 -13.28 -9.80
C SER A 91 -22.16 -12.21 -10.69
N SER A 92 -23.40 -11.81 -10.38
CA SER A 92 -24.12 -10.75 -11.09
C SER A 92 -24.09 -9.42 -10.32
N ILE A 93 -22.95 -9.09 -9.71
CA ILE A 93 -22.80 -7.86 -8.92
C ILE A 93 -22.57 -6.66 -9.84
N LEU A 94 -23.11 -5.50 -9.45
CA LEU A 94 -22.79 -4.24 -10.12
C LEU A 94 -21.35 -3.83 -9.76
N VAL A 95 -20.54 -3.61 -10.78
CA VAL A 95 -19.10 -3.31 -10.65
C VAL A 95 -18.88 -1.81 -10.43
N CYS A 96 -19.70 -0.95 -11.03
CA CYS A 96 -19.56 0.49 -10.86
C CYS A 96 -20.08 0.93 -9.47
N ARG A 97 -19.37 1.89 -8.86
CA ARG A 97 -19.80 2.45 -7.58
C ARG A 97 -21.08 3.27 -7.77
N ARG A 98 -22.17 2.82 -7.14
CA ARG A 98 -23.51 3.42 -7.24
C ARG A 98 -23.52 4.96 -7.12
N ALA A 99 -22.83 5.52 -6.14
CA ALA A 99 -22.80 6.98 -5.93
C ALA A 99 -22.13 7.75 -7.07
N GLY A 100 -21.06 7.21 -7.66
CA GLY A 100 -20.38 7.83 -8.80
C GLY A 100 -21.26 7.80 -10.06
N PHE A 101 -21.85 6.64 -10.35
CA PHE A 101 -22.76 6.47 -11.47
C PHE A 101 -23.99 7.39 -11.37
N GLN A 102 -24.61 7.50 -10.19
CA GLN A 102 -25.75 8.38 -9.99
C GLN A 102 -25.44 9.86 -10.22
N ARG A 103 -24.25 10.33 -9.80
CA ARG A 103 -23.80 11.70 -10.09
C ARG A 103 -23.64 11.92 -11.59
N PHE A 104 -23.06 10.94 -12.29
CA PHE A 104 -22.92 10.99 -13.74
C PHE A 104 -24.27 11.04 -14.46
N VAL A 105 -25.23 10.19 -14.08
CA VAL A 105 -26.58 10.17 -14.68
C VAL A 105 -27.29 11.50 -14.48
N ARG A 106 -27.21 12.09 -13.28
CA ARG A 106 -27.81 13.41 -13.02
C ARG A 106 -27.14 14.52 -13.83
N TRP A 107 -25.82 14.49 -13.94
CA TRP A 107 -25.07 15.43 -14.77
C TRP A 107 -25.46 15.31 -16.25
N ALA A 108 -25.55 14.10 -16.79
CA ALA A 108 -26.00 13.85 -18.15
C ALA A 108 -27.46 14.29 -18.35
N GLY A 109 -28.32 14.04 -17.36
CA GLY A 109 -29.71 14.48 -17.35
C GLY A 109 -29.86 15.99 -17.45
N ILE A 110 -29.05 16.76 -16.73
CA ILE A 110 -29.04 18.23 -16.83
C ILE A 110 -28.66 18.66 -18.25
N LYS A 111 -27.61 18.06 -18.84
CA LYS A 111 -27.20 18.37 -20.22
C LYS A 111 -28.30 18.14 -21.25
N VAL A 112 -28.99 17.01 -21.14
CA VAL A 112 -30.13 16.69 -22.02
C VAL A 112 -31.31 17.63 -21.76
N SER A 113 -31.57 18.00 -20.50
CA SER A 113 -32.63 18.94 -20.13
C SER A 113 -32.37 20.34 -20.68
N ASP A 114 -31.14 20.83 -20.59
CA ASP A 114 -30.71 22.12 -21.11
C ASP A 114 -30.85 22.18 -22.63
N GLU A 115 -30.42 21.11 -23.33
CA GLU A 115 -30.47 21.01 -24.79
C GLU A 115 -31.91 20.97 -25.33
N LEU A 116 -32.79 20.23 -24.64
CA LEU A 116 -34.18 20.06 -25.05
C LEU A 116 -35.13 21.11 -24.47
N GLY A 117 -34.65 22.02 -23.62
CA GLY A 117 -35.46 23.06 -22.97
C GLY A 117 -36.49 22.51 -21.95
N PHE A 118 -36.27 21.29 -21.44
CA PHE A 118 -37.15 20.69 -20.45
C PHE A 118 -36.77 21.08 -19.01
N LYS A 119 -37.70 20.85 -18.07
CA LYS A 119 -37.43 20.98 -16.64
C LYS A 119 -36.62 19.78 -16.13
N GLU A 120 -35.77 20.03 -15.13
CA GLU A 120 -34.90 19.03 -14.51
C GLU A 120 -35.61 17.68 -14.21
N PHE A 121 -34.98 16.58 -14.63
CA PHE A 121 -35.48 15.23 -14.40
C PHE A 121 -35.40 14.83 -12.92
N ARG A 122 -36.50 14.26 -12.41
CA ARG A 122 -36.53 13.58 -11.10
C ARG A 122 -36.38 12.08 -11.32
N TYR A 123 -35.33 11.49 -10.76
CA TYR A 123 -35.03 10.07 -10.91
C TYR A 123 -35.59 9.24 -9.76
N SER A 124 -36.27 8.14 -10.09
CA SER A 124 -36.60 7.08 -9.14
C SER A 124 -35.35 6.24 -8.82
N SER A 125 -35.27 5.69 -7.60
CA SER A 125 -34.17 4.81 -7.19
C SER A 125 -34.05 3.57 -8.08
N LYS A 126 -35.18 2.97 -8.47
CA LYS A 126 -35.20 1.78 -9.33
C LYS A 126 -34.76 2.06 -10.76
N SER A 127 -35.09 3.25 -11.27
CA SER A 127 -34.65 3.71 -12.59
C SER A 127 -33.13 3.88 -12.63
N LEU A 128 -32.53 4.48 -11.61
CA LEU A 128 -31.08 4.63 -11.52
C LEU A 128 -30.34 3.29 -11.45
N GLU A 129 -30.90 2.32 -10.73
CA GLU A 129 -30.36 0.95 -10.70
C GLU A 129 -30.46 0.29 -12.08
N CYS A 130 -31.62 0.40 -12.74
CA CYS A 130 -31.83 -0.17 -14.08
C CYS A 130 -30.86 0.41 -15.12
N LEU A 131 -30.69 1.74 -15.13
CA LEU A 131 -29.72 2.40 -16.01
C LEU A 131 -28.30 1.88 -15.77
N GLN A 132 -27.93 1.68 -14.51
CA GLN A 132 -26.62 1.13 -14.16
C GLN A 132 -26.46 -0.29 -14.70
N THR A 133 -27.42 -1.18 -14.42
CA THR A 133 -27.40 -2.57 -14.90
C THR A 133 -27.29 -2.64 -16.42
N LEU A 134 -28.09 -1.87 -17.15
CA LEU A 134 -28.06 -1.85 -18.61
C LEU A 134 -26.74 -1.33 -19.17
N THR A 135 -26.18 -0.30 -18.54
CA THR A 135 -24.90 0.29 -18.98
C THR A 135 -23.76 -0.69 -18.76
N GLU A 136 -23.70 -1.33 -17.59
CA GLU A 136 -22.68 -2.33 -17.29
C GLU A 136 -22.80 -3.55 -18.22
N GLN A 137 -24.02 -4.03 -18.48
CA GLN A 137 -24.25 -5.12 -19.43
C GLN A 137 -23.74 -4.75 -20.82
N TYR A 138 -24.10 -3.57 -21.33
CA TYR A 138 -23.64 -3.10 -22.64
C TYR A 138 -22.11 -3.03 -22.72
N MET A 139 -21.45 -2.56 -21.65
CA MET A 139 -19.99 -2.51 -21.60
C MET A 139 -19.37 -3.91 -21.60
N VAL A 140 -19.94 -4.87 -20.86
CA VAL A 140 -19.49 -6.27 -20.86
C VAL A 140 -19.60 -6.88 -22.25
N ASP A 141 -20.75 -6.73 -22.91
CA ASP A 141 -20.97 -7.24 -24.26
C ASP A 141 -19.95 -6.62 -25.24
N LEU A 142 -19.68 -5.31 -25.13
CA LEU A 142 -18.71 -4.63 -25.98
C LEU A 142 -17.27 -5.13 -25.74
N PHE A 143 -16.91 -5.40 -24.48
CA PHE A 143 -15.60 -5.94 -24.15
C PHE A 143 -15.41 -7.38 -24.63
N GLU A 144 -16.45 -8.21 -24.60
CA GLU A 144 -16.39 -9.58 -25.11
C GLU A 144 -15.99 -9.60 -26.60
N ASP A 145 -16.68 -8.84 -27.44
CA ASP A 145 -16.35 -8.73 -28.87
C ASP A 145 -14.96 -8.11 -29.10
N SER A 146 -14.59 -7.12 -28.28
CA SER A 146 -13.28 -6.48 -28.38
C SER A 146 -12.13 -7.40 -27.99
N VAL A 147 -12.37 -8.34 -27.06
CA VAL A 147 -11.43 -9.42 -26.75
C VAL A 147 -11.27 -10.36 -27.95
N GLN A 148 -12.34 -10.68 -28.68
CA GLN A 148 -12.24 -11.48 -29.92
C GLN A 148 -11.38 -10.78 -30.98
N CYS A 149 -11.56 -9.47 -31.17
CA CYS A 149 -10.70 -8.67 -32.06
C CYS A 149 -9.23 -8.67 -31.61
N THR A 150 -9.01 -8.65 -30.29
CA THR A 150 -7.67 -8.71 -29.69
C THR A 150 -6.99 -10.06 -30.00
N PHE A 151 -7.72 -11.17 -29.86
CA PHE A 151 -7.23 -12.51 -30.19
C PHE A 151 -7.02 -12.72 -31.69
N HIS A 152 -7.90 -12.15 -32.53
CA HIS A 152 -7.72 -12.15 -33.98
C HIS A 152 -6.37 -11.52 -34.38
N ALA A 153 -5.96 -10.47 -33.67
CA ALA A 153 -4.66 -9.81 -33.85
C ALA A 153 -3.48 -10.47 -33.10
N LYS A 154 -3.64 -11.72 -32.60
CA LYS A 154 -2.62 -12.48 -31.83
C LYS A 154 -2.09 -11.77 -30.59
N ARG A 155 -2.90 -10.93 -29.95
CA ARG A 155 -2.58 -10.25 -28.68
C ARG A 155 -3.45 -10.78 -27.56
N VAL A 156 -3.03 -10.52 -26.32
CA VAL A 156 -3.83 -10.79 -25.10
C VAL A 156 -4.32 -9.49 -24.46
N THR A 157 -3.59 -8.39 -24.67
CA THR A 157 -3.92 -7.07 -24.12
C THR A 157 -4.88 -6.33 -25.05
N LEU A 158 -6.06 -5.99 -24.52
CA LEU A 158 -7.07 -5.19 -25.20
C LEU A 158 -6.58 -3.75 -25.40
N MET A 159 -6.79 -3.19 -26.60
CA MET A 159 -6.38 -1.83 -26.95
C MET A 159 -7.57 -1.02 -27.50
N ALA A 160 -7.44 0.31 -27.50
CA ALA A 160 -8.49 1.21 -28.01
C ALA A 160 -8.87 0.92 -29.48
N LYS A 161 -7.92 0.46 -30.29
CA LYS A 161 -8.19 0.05 -31.69
C LYS A 161 -9.14 -1.15 -31.80
N ASP A 162 -9.13 -2.04 -30.81
CA ASP A 162 -10.00 -3.22 -30.79
C ASP A 162 -11.43 -2.79 -30.46
N LEU A 163 -11.60 -1.87 -29.50
CA LEU A 163 -12.89 -1.26 -29.19
C LEU A 163 -13.47 -0.48 -30.38
N ASN A 164 -12.66 0.33 -31.06
CA ASN A 164 -13.10 1.08 -32.23
C ASN A 164 -13.51 0.14 -33.37
N LEU A 165 -12.74 -0.92 -33.62
CA LEU A 165 -13.08 -1.92 -34.62
C LEU A 165 -14.41 -2.60 -34.30
N THR A 166 -14.60 -3.04 -33.04
CA THR A 166 -15.86 -3.62 -32.58
C THR A 166 -17.03 -2.66 -32.76
N ALA A 167 -16.89 -1.41 -32.32
CA ALA A 167 -17.93 -0.39 -32.43
C ALA A 167 -18.30 -0.12 -33.90
N ARG A 168 -17.30 -0.11 -34.79
CA ARG A 168 -17.49 0.06 -36.23
C ARG A 168 -18.25 -1.10 -36.85
N ILE A 169 -17.90 -2.35 -36.50
CA ILE A 169 -18.57 -3.56 -37.00
C ILE A 169 -20.01 -3.63 -36.48
N ARG A 170 -20.24 -3.26 -35.22
CA ARG A 170 -21.59 -3.19 -34.62
C ARG A 170 -22.47 -2.06 -35.20
N GLY A 171 -21.91 -1.16 -36.02
CA GLY A 171 -22.64 -0.02 -36.58
C GLY A 171 -22.94 1.09 -35.56
N ILE A 172 -22.21 1.13 -34.45
CA ILE A 172 -22.39 2.12 -33.37
C ILE A 172 -21.63 3.41 -33.69
N GLU A 173 -20.69 3.40 -34.65
CA GLU A 173 -19.96 4.57 -35.15
C GLU A 173 -20.81 5.53 -36.00
N GLN A 174 -21.79 6.20 -35.39
CA GLN A 174 -22.18 7.54 -35.82
C GLN A 174 -21.87 8.69 -34.84
N PRO A 175 -21.65 8.51 -33.51
CA PRO A 175 -21.35 9.65 -32.64
C PRO A 175 -19.85 9.87 -32.28
N LEU A 176 -18.96 8.88 -32.47
CA LEU A 176 -17.54 9.03 -32.04
C LEU A 176 -16.65 9.80 -33.03
N GLN A 177 -17.04 9.88 -34.30
CA GLN A 177 -16.35 10.69 -35.31
C GLN A 177 -16.72 12.17 -35.15
N GLU A 178 -17.96 12.48 -34.76
CA GLU A 178 -18.45 13.85 -34.57
C GLU A 178 -17.71 14.56 -33.43
N ILE A 179 -17.43 13.89 -32.31
CA ILE A 179 -16.66 14.48 -31.19
C ILE A 179 -15.20 14.76 -31.60
N ARG A 180 -14.64 13.99 -32.53
CA ARG A 180 -13.30 14.21 -33.07
C ARG A 180 -13.26 15.38 -34.05
N ASN A 181 -14.35 15.58 -34.80
CA ASN A 181 -14.48 16.67 -35.78
C ASN A 181 -14.91 18.00 -35.14
N LEU A 182 -15.55 17.99 -33.96
CA LEU A 182 -15.90 19.20 -33.19
C LEU A 182 -14.71 19.85 -32.47
N LYS A 183 -13.55 19.19 -32.39
CA LYS A 183 -12.31 19.76 -31.82
C LYS A 183 -11.35 20.36 -32.86
N LEU A 184 -11.77 20.42 -34.12
CA LEU A 184 -10.96 20.91 -35.24
C LEU A 184 -11.53 22.15 -35.95
N ASN A 185 -12.57 22.78 -35.39
CA ASN A 185 -13.08 24.08 -35.83
C ASN A 185 -12.97 25.11 -34.71
#